data_AF-A0A7X8ESD7-F1
#
_entry.id   AF-A0A7X8ESD7-F1
#
_cell.length_a   1.000
_cell.length_b   1.000
_cell.length_c   1.000
_cell.angle_alpha   90.00
_cell.angle_beta   90.00
_cell.angle_gamma   90.00
#
_symmetry.space_group_name_H-M   'P 1'
#
loop_
_entity.id
_entity.type
_entity.pdbx_description
1 polymer ?
#
loop_
_entity_poly.entity_id
_entity_poly.type
_entity_poly.pdbx_seq_one_letter_code
_entity_poly.pdbx_strand_id
1 'polypeptide(L)'
;MANNDIYELAKLLNNSEGIHQDFSQVIGALQEGFQKKYVKKIHATAEAQKDAVVERPPKEVTLLRAMRAFADDSKKQQYDRAIQMLLMLNTIKNVNENINALAQAKPQLLQTRSSDGKNQVTTEEPPEISEQSARMAGLLVTLAVANIL
;
A
#
# COMPACT_ATOMS: atom_id res chain seq x y z
N MET A 1 -37.73 -6.50 41.65
CA MET A 1 -36.34 -6.71 42.14
C MET A 1 -35.48 -5.72 41.38
N ALA A 2 -34.95 -4.70 42.06
CA ALA A 2 -34.08 -3.73 41.41
C ALA A 2 -32.76 -4.44 41.09
N ASN A 3 -32.41 -4.56 39.81
CA ASN A 3 -31.07 -4.99 39.42
C ASN A 3 -30.09 -4.07 40.11
N ASN A 4 -29.27 -4.63 40.99
CA ASN A 4 -28.30 -3.86 41.74
C ASN A 4 -27.09 -3.66 40.84
N ASP A 5 -27.20 -2.69 39.93
CA ASP A 5 -26.19 -2.36 38.92
C ASP A 5 -24.82 -2.12 39.56
N ILE A 6 -24.79 -1.67 40.82
CA ILE A 6 -23.57 -1.49 41.64
C ILE A 6 -22.89 -2.83 41.95
N TYR A 7 -23.66 -3.90 42.20
CA TYR A 7 -23.13 -5.24 42.46
C TYR A 7 -22.60 -5.91 41.19
N GLU A 8 -23.31 -5.75 40.07
CA GLU A 8 -22.83 -6.17 38.74
C GLU A 8 -21.53 -5.44 38.36
N LEU A 9 -21.46 -4.12 38.60
CA LEU A 9 -20.24 -3.33 38.38
C LEU A 9 -19.08 -3.80 39.26
N ALA A 10 -19.34 -4.04 40.56
CA ALA A 10 -18.32 -4.54 41.49
C ALA A 10 -17.81 -5.93 41.08
N LYS A 11 -18.70 -6.79 40.58
CA LYS A 11 -18.34 -8.12 40.06
C LYS A 11 -17.51 -8.05 38.78
N LEU A 12 -17.82 -7.12 37.88
CA LEU A 12 -17.04 -6.84 36.67
C LEU A 12 -15.65 -6.26 37.01
N LEU A 13 -15.56 -5.28 37.91
CA LEU A 13 -14.28 -4.69 38.33
C LEU A 13 -13.41 -5.68 39.11
N ASN A 14 -14.01 -6.59 39.87
CA ASN A 14 -13.29 -7.64 40.58
C ASN A 14 -12.77 -8.74 39.62
N ASN A 15 -13.32 -8.82 38.41
CA ASN A 15 -12.90 -9.77 37.38
C ASN A 15 -11.91 -9.10 36.41
N SER A 16 -10.76 -8.67 36.93
CA SER A 16 -9.72 -7.94 36.19
C SER A 16 -9.24 -8.69 34.94
N GLU A 17 -9.29 -10.01 34.96
CA GLU A 17 -8.88 -10.88 33.86
C GLU A 17 -9.81 -10.78 32.64
N GLY A 18 -11.13 -10.58 32.86
CA GLY A 18 -12.09 -10.31 31.79
C GLY A 18 -11.85 -8.96 31.11
N ILE A 19 -11.56 -7.92 31.89
CA ILE A 19 -11.23 -6.59 31.36
C ILE A 19 -9.93 -6.62 30.54
N HIS A 20 -8.91 -7.35 31.00
CA HIS A 20 -7.67 -7.53 30.24
C HIS A 20 -7.90 -8.29 28.93
N GLN A 21 -8.71 -9.33 28.96
CA GLN A 21 -9.04 -10.12 27.78
C GLN A 21 -9.84 -9.30 26.76
N ASP A 22 -10.83 -8.54 27.21
CA ASP A 22 -11.62 -7.65 26.36
C ASP A 22 -10.73 -6.56 25.73
N PHE A 23 -9.82 -5.97 26.52
CA PHE A 23 -8.89 -4.96 26.01
C PHE A 23 -7.90 -5.55 24.99
N SER A 24 -7.42 -6.77 25.23
CA SER A 24 -6.56 -7.48 24.28
C SER A 24 -7.31 -7.79 22.98
N GLN A 25 -8.58 -8.20 23.06
CA GLN A 25 -9.42 -8.42 21.87
C GLN A 25 -9.67 -7.13 21.10
N VAL A 26 -9.93 -6.01 21.78
CA VAL A 26 -10.11 -4.71 21.14
C VAL A 26 -8.83 -4.27 20.42
N ILE A 27 -7.67 -4.40 21.07
CA ILE A 27 -6.37 -4.09 20.42
C ILE A 27 -6.13 -5.01 19.24
N GLY A 28 -6.39 -6.32 19.38
CA GLY A 28 -6.25 -7.29 18.30
C GLY A 28 -7.13 -6.95 17.10
N ALA A 29 -8.40 -6.64 17.33
CA ALA A 29 -9.34 -6.22 16.29
C ALA A 29 -8.92 -4.89 15.64
N LEU A 30 -8.39 -3.94 16.42
CA LEU A 30 -7.86 -2.68 15.89
C LEU A 30 -6.64 -2.91 15.00
N GLN A 31 -5.70 -3.76 15.44
CA GLN A 31 -4.52 -4.13 14.68
C GLN A 31 -4.90 -4.81 13.36
N GLU A 32 -5.82 -5.78 13.42
CA GLU A 32 -6.30 -6.49 12.24
C GLU A 32 -7.02 -5.52 11.28
N GLY A 33 -7.86 -4.64 11.81
CA GLY A 33 -8.53 -3.60 11.05
C GLY A 33 -7.54 -2.66 10.35
N PHE A 34 -6.49 -2.23 11.05
CA PHE A 34 -5.44 -1.39 10.49
C PHE A 34 -4.65 -2.13 9.40
N GLN A 35 -4.25 -3.37 9.66
CA GLN A 35 -3.50 -4.20 8.71
C GLN A 35 -4.31 -4.44 7.43
N LYS A 36 -5.59 -4.77 7.56
CA LYS A 36 -6.48 -5.03 6.42
C LYS A 36 -6.78 -3.78 5.62
N LYS A 37 -6.98 -2.63 6.28
CA LYS A 37 -7.41 -1.39 5.62
C LYS A 37 -6.25 -0.61 5.01
N TYR A 38 -5.11 -0.54 5.68
CA TYR A 38 -3.99 0.30 5.27
C TYR A 38 -2.82 -0.53 4.72
N VAL A 39 -2.29 -1.45 5.51
CA VAL A 39 -1.08 -2.23 5.13
C VAL A 39 -1.33 -3.04 3.86
N LYS A 40 -2.42 -3.81 3.81
CA LYS A 40 -2.77 -4.60 2.63
C LYS A 40 -2.98 -3.74 1.38
N LYS A 41 -3.57 -2.55 1.53
CA LYS A 41 -3.80 -1.64 0.40
C LYS A 41 -2.51 -1.03 -0.12
N ILE A 42 -1.57 -0.69 0.77
CA ILE A 42 -0.22 -0.23 0.40
C ILE A 42 0.52 -1.33 -0.37
N HIS A 43 0.50 -2.57 0.14
CA HIS A 43 1.13 -3.71 -0.54
C HIS A 43 0.50 -3.98 -1.91
N ALA A 44 -0.82 -4.03 -2.01
CA ALA A 44 -1.50 -4.24 -3.29
C ALA A 44 -1.18 -3.13 -4.31
N THR A 45 -1.05 -1.87 -3.83
CA THR A 45 -0.65 -0.75 -4.70
C THR A 45 0.81 -0.90 -5.15
N ALA A 46 1.71 -1.32 -4.26
CA ALA A 46 3.11 -1.59 -4.59
C ALA A 46 3.25 -2.74 -5.60
N GLU A 47 2.49 -3.83 -5.42
CA GLU A 47 2.44 -4.95 -6.37
C GLU A 47 1.94 -4.50 -7.75
N ALA A 48 0.83 -3.74 -7.80
CA ALA A 48 0.32 -3.22 -9.08
C ALA A 48 1.34 -2.33 -9.81
N GLN A 49 2.13 -1.52 -9.07
CA GLN A 49 3.18 -0.69 -9.66
C GLN A 49 4.35 -1.53 -10.19
N LYS A 50 4.74 -2.58 -9.47
CA LYS A 50 5.74 -3.56 -9.91
C LYS A 50 5.27 -4.27 -11.19
N ASP A 51 4.03 -4.77 -11.19
CA ASP A 51 3.46 -5.51 -12.30
C ASP A 51 3.38 -4.65 -13.56
N ALA A 52 2.98 -3.38 -13.45
CA ALA A 52 2.95 -2.45 -14.57
C ALA A 52 4.33 -2.29 -15.26
N VAL A 53 5.42 -2.29 -14.50
CA VAL A 53 6.80 -2.20 -15.01
C VAL A 53 7.28 -3.55 -15.56
N VAL A 54 6.81 -4.67 -15.01
CA VAL A 54 7.12 -6.01 -15.52
C VAL A 54 6.41 -6.28 -16.85
N GLU A 55 5.14 -5.91 -16.97
CA GLU A 55 4.34 -6.03 -18.19
C GLU A 55 4.88 -5.12 -19.32
N ARG A 56 5.33 -3.92 -18.96
CA ARG A 56 5.91 -2.94 -19.90
C ARG A 56 7.34 -2.61 -19.49
N PRO A 57 8.28 -3.54 -19.72
CA PRO A 57 9.66 -3.35 -19.29
C PRO A 57 10.31 -2.18 -20.05
N PRO A 58 11.16 -1.40 -19.39
CA PRO A 58 11.91 -0.33 -20.03
C PRO A 58 12.86 -0.92 -21.09
N LYS A 59 13.26 -0.10 -22.06
CA LYS A 59 14.07 -0.54 -23.22
C LYS A 59 15.39 -1.17 -22.77
N GLU A 60 15.98 -0.63 -21.71
CA GLU A 60 17.22 -1.09 -21.08
C GLU A 60 17.07 -2.50 -20.52
N VAL A 61 15.94 -2.81 -19.87
CA VAL A 61 15.65 -4.16 -19.36
C VAL A 61 15.47 -5.14 -20.52
N THR A 62 14.77 -4.73 -21.58
CA THR A 62 14.60 -5.55 -22.79
C THR A 62 15.95 -5.86 -23.43
N LEU A 63 16.84 -4.87 -23.53
CA LEU A 63 18.18 -5.04 -24.06
C LEU A 63 19.02 -5.99 -23.19
N LEU A 64 19.02 -5.81 -21.86
CA LEU A 64 19.76 -6.70 -20.95
C LEU A 64 19.23 -8.14 -21.00
N ARG A 65 17.91 -8.33 -21.16
CA ARG A 65 17.32 -9.67 -21.37
C ARG A 65 17.81 -10.31 -22.66
N ALA A 66 17.93 -9.55 -23.74
CA ALA A 66 18.49 -10.03 -25.00
C ALA A 66 19.99 -10.37 -24.85
N MET A 67 20.78 -9.51 -24.22
CA MET A 67 22.21 -9.76 -23.97
C MET A 67 22.45 -10.97 -23.06
N ARG A 68 21.58 -11.18 -22.06
CA ARG A 68 21.63 -12.34 -21.16
C ARG A 68 21.55 -13.67 -21.91
N ALA A 69 20.81 -13.73 -23.02
CA ALA A 69 20.68 -14.96 -23.83
C ALA A 69 22.03 -15.41 -24.44
N PHE A 70 22.99 -14.50 -24.57
CA PHE A 70 24.32 -14.75 -25.15
C PHE A 70 25.44 -14.78 -24.09
N ALA A 71 25.09 -14.75 -22.81
CA ALA A 71 26.04 -14.65 -21.70
C ALA A 71 26.37 -16.02 -21.08
N ASP A 72 27.57 -16.17 -20.53
CA ASP A 72 27.96 -17.33 -19.70
C ASP A 72 27.26 -17.29 -18.33
N ASP A 73 27.17 -18.42 -17.61
CA ASP A 73 26.37 -18.51 -16.38
C ASP A 73 26.77 -17.50 -15.28
N SER A 74 28.06 -17.19 -15.16
CA SER A 74 28.57 -16.13 -14.25
C SER A 74 28.04 -14.74 -14.63
N LYS A 75 27.96 -14.44 -15.93
CA LYS A 75 27.44 -13.16 -16.44
C LYS A 75 25.91 -13.11 -16.44
N LYS A 76 25.22 -14.23 -16.64
CA LYS A 76 23.76 -14.32 -16.53
C LYS A 76 23.28 -13.81 -15.17
N GLN A 77 23.94 -14.21 -14.09
CA GLN A 77 23.63 -13.72 -12.74
C GLN A 77 23.87 -12.21 -12.57
N GLN A 78 24.82 -11.62 -13.30
CA GLN A 78 25.06 -10.19 -13.29
C GLN A 78 23.98 -9.44 -14.08
N TYR A 79 23.57 -9.98 -15.23
CA TYR A 79 22.44 -9.47 -16.00
C TYR A 79 21.13 -9.54 -15.21
N ASP A 80 20.87 -10.65 -14.52
CA ASP A 80 19.67 -10.81 -13.69
C ASP A 80 19.60 -9.76 -12.58
N ARG A 81 20.72 -9.51 -11.89
CA ARG A 81 20.82 -8.45 -10.88
C ARG A 81 20.60 -7.05 -11.47
N ALA A 82 21.20 -6.76 -12.63
CA ALA A 82 21.02 -5.47 -13.31
C ALA A 82 19.58 -5.26 -13.78
N ILE A 83 18.93 -6.31 -14.30
CA ILE A 83 17.52 -6.31 -14.70
C ILE A 83 16.63 -6.02 -13.48
N GLN A 84 16.85 -6.71 -12.36
CA GLN A 84 16.08 -6.50 -11.12
C GLN A 84 16.25 -5.07 -10.59
N MET A 85 17.48 -4.54 -10.56
CA MET A 85 17.75 -3.17 -10.14
C MET A 85 17.03 -2.15 -11.03
N LEU A 86 17.06 -2.31 -12.35
CA LEU A 86 16.39 -1.38 -13.27
C LEU A 86 14.87 -1.45 -13.17
N LEU A 87 14.30 -2.63 -12.97
CA LEU A 87 12.86 -2.78 -12.71
C LEU A 87 12.47 -2.08 -11.40
N MET A 88 13.29 -2.22 -10.35
CA MET A 88 13.07 -1.53 -9.07
C MET A 88 13.12 0.00 -9.24
N LEU A 89 14.17 0.53 -9.88
CA LEU A 89 14.31 1.96 -10.10
C LEU A 89 13.15 2.55 -10.92
N ASN A 90 12.71 1.85 -11.96
CA ASN A 90 11.56 2.30 -12.75
C ASN A 90 10.25 2.22 -11.97
N THR A 91 10.07 1.23 -11.09
CA THR A 91 8.90 1.14 -10.22
C THR A 91 8.84 2.34 -9.26
N ILE A 92 9.97 2.68 -8.62
CA ILE A 92 10.07 3.84 -7.73
C ILE A 92 9.84 5.16 -8.49
N LYS A 93 10.40 5.28 -9.70
CA LYS A 93 10.20 6.44 -10.56
C LYS A 93 8.73 6.63 -10.92
N ASN A 94 8.04 5.57 -11.34
CA ASN A 94 6.61 5.61 -11.67
C ASN A 94 5.76 6.01 -10.46
N VAL A 95 6.07 5.48 -9.27
CA VAL A 95 5.42 5.88 -8.02
C VAL A 95 5.59 7.39 -7.79
N ASN A 96 6.81 7.91 -7.90
CA ASN A 96 7.10 9.34 -7.72
C ASN A 96 6.39 10.23 -8.74
N GLU A 97 6.37 9.85 -10.02
CA GLU A 97 5.65 10.56 -11.07
C GLU A 97 4.13 10.57 -10.81
N ASN A 98 3.57 9.44 -10.36
CA ASN A 98 2.15 9.35 -10.01
C ASN A 98 1.79 10.23 -8.81
N ILE A 99 2.65 10.34 -7.79
CA ILE A 99 2.43 11.21 -6.62
C ILE A 99 2.54 12.68 -7.00
N ASN A 100 3.54 13.05 -7.79
CA ASN A 100 3.70 14.44 -8.24
C ASN A 100 2.53 14.86 -9.13
N ALA A 101 2.04 13.95 -9.99
CA ALA A 101 0.82 14.17 -10.75
C ALA A 101 -0.40 14.32 -9.82
N LEU A 102 -0.50 13.52 -8.74
CA LEU A 102 -1.57 13.61 -7.75
C LEU A 102 -1.55 14.96 -6.99
N ALA A 103 -0.37 15.40 -6.58
CA ALA A 103 -0.15 16.64 -5.85
C ALA A 103 -0.39 17.89 -6.71
N GLN A 104 -0.19 17.77 -8.03
CA GLN A 104 -0.40 18.87 -8.98
C GLN A 104 -1.77 18.84 -9.67
N ALA A 105 -2.48 17.70 -9.65
CA ALA A 105 -3.77 17.55 -10.30
C ALA A 105 -4.87 18.27 -9.51
N LYS A 106 -5.57 19.19 -10.18
CA LYS A 106 -6.85 19.72 -9.68
C LYS A 106 -7.84 18.55 -9.42
N PRO A 107 -8.72 18.66 -8.41
CA PRO A 107 -9.62 17.60 -7.93
C PRO A 107 -10.43 16.84 -9.00
N GLN A 108 -10.69 17.47 -10.15
CA GLN A 108 -11.49 16.90 -11.25
C GLN A 108 -10.76 15.84 -12.10
N LEU A 109 -9.42 15.84 -12.17
CA LEU A 109 -8.64 14.85 -12.95
C LEU A 109 -8.32 13.55 -12.16
N LEU A 110 -8.53 13.58 -10.84
CA LEU A 110 -8.31 12.46 -9.93
C LEU A 110 -9.42 11.39 -10.01
N GLN A 111 -10.61 11.80 -10.45
CA GLN A 111 -11.80 10.94 -10.56
C GLN A 111 -11.72 9.95 -11.74
N THR A 112 -11.18 10.38 -12.88
CA THR A 112 -11.10 9.55 -14.10
C THR A 112 -10.05 8.45 -14.04
N ARG A 113 -9.09 8.53 -13.12
CA ARG A 113 -8.08 7.48 -12.90
C ARG A 113 -8.41 6.54 -11.73
N SER A 114 -9.33 6.93 -10.84
CA SER A 114 -9.75 6.12 -9.69
C SER A 114 -11.01 5.30 -9.95
N SER A 115 -11.73 5.54 -11.05
CA SER A 115 -12.99 4.89 -11.35
C SER A 115 -12.79 3.53 -12.03
N ASP A 116 -12.35 2.55 -11.26
CA ASP A 116 -12.73 1.15 -11.48
C ASP A 116 -13.62 0.74 -10.31
N GLY A 117 -14.94 0.92 -10.48
CA GLY A 117 -15.94 0.48 -9.50
C GLY A 117 -17.05 1.49 -9.17
N LYS A 118 -18.14 1.39 -9.94
CA LYS A 118 -19.51 1.87 -9.67
C LYS A 118 -19.76 3.39 -9.69
N ASN A 119 -20.52 3.78 -10.71
CA ASN A 119 -21.37 4.97 -10.75
C ASN A 119 -22.05 5.22 -9.40
N GLN A 120 -21.58 6.24 -8.70
CA GLN A 120 -22.38 7.12 -7.86
C GLN A 120 -21.74 8.50 -7.95
N VAL A 121 -22.36 9.37 -8.75
CA VAL A 121 -22.08 10.80 -8.73
C VAL A 121 -22.65 11.32 -7.42
N THR A 122 -21.85 11.33 -6.36
CA THR A 122 -22.12 12.12 -5.16
C THR A 122 -21.60 13.52 -5.42
N THR A 123 -22.51 14.50 -5.37
CA THR A 123 -22.24 15.95 -5.41
C THR A 123 -21.57 16.40 -4.11
N GLU A 124 -20.49 15.73 -3.73
CA GLU A 124 -19.61 16.12 -2.64
C GLU A 124 -18.27 16.44 -3.29
N GLU A 125 -17.76 17.65 -3.06
CA GLU A 125 -16.40 17.99 -3.44
C GLU A 125 -15.47 16.89 -2.89
N PRO A 126 -14.67 16.22 -3.73
CA PRO A 126 -13.80 15.16 -3.28
C PRO A 126 -12.87 15.74 -2.20
N PRO A 127 -12.59 15.00 -1.11
CA PRO A 127 -11.74 15.49 -0.05
C PRO A 127 -10.40 15.93 -0.66
N GLU A 128 -10.01 17.19 -0.40
CA GLU A 128 -8.73 17.71 -0.87
C GLU A 128 -7.60 16.82 -0.32
N ILE A 129 -6.90 16.13 -1.21
CA ILE A 129 -5.74 15.33 -0.83
C ILE A 129 -4.61 16.32 -0.56
N SER A 130 -4.23 16.46 0.71
CA SER A 130 -3.11 17.33 1.06
C SER A 130 -1.81 16.83 0.41
N GLU A 131 -0.96 17.74 -0.03
CA GLU A 131 0.34 17.39 -0.62
C GLU A 131 1.18 16.50 0.32
N GLN A 132 1.09 16.75 1.63
CA GLN A 132 1.73 15.94 2.66
C GLN A 132 1.22 14.50 2.67
N SER A 133 -0.09 14.28 2.54
CA SER A 133 -0.68 12.94 2.49
C SER A 133 -0.28 12.17 1.23
N ALA A 134 -0.21 12.85 0.08
CA ALA A 134 0.27 12.27 -1.18
C ALA A 134 1.74 11.84 -1.08
N ARG A 135 2.60 12.70 -0.51
CA ARG A 135 4.02 12.39 -0.26
C ARG A 135 4.20 11.21 0.70
N MET A 136 3.43 11.16 1.80
CA MET A 136 3.46 10.04 2.75
C MET A 136 3.02 8.72 2.10
N ALA A 137 1.92 8.74 1.33
CA ALA A 137 1.47 7.56 0.59
C ALA A 137 2.57 7.04 -0.35
N GLY A 138 3.27 7.97 -0.99
CA GLY A 138 4.41 7.65 -1.84
C GLY A 138 5.58 6.98 -1.15
N LEU A 139 5.99 7.50 0.00
CA LEU A 139 7.04 6.90 0.82
C LEU A 139 6.64 5.48 1.26
N LEU A 140 5.40 5.30 1.71
CA LEU A 140 4.90 3.99 2.16
C LEU A 140 4.84 2.96 1.01
N VAL A 141 4.40 3.37 -0.18
CA VAL A 141 4.41 2.50 -1.36
C VAL A 141 5.84 2.17 -1.80
N THR A 142 6.74 3.15 -1.78
CA THR A 142 8.16 2.94 -2.12
C THR A 142 8.84 1.96 -1.17
N LEU A 143 8.59 2.10 0.14
CA LEU A 143 9.07 1.18 1.17
C LEU A 143 8.51 -0.24 0.96
N ALA A 144 7.23 -0.36 0.62
CA ALA A 144 6.62 -1.65 0.32
C ALA A 144 7.22 -2.29 -0.94
N VAL A 145 7.46 -1.52 -2.01
CA VAL A 145 8.14 -2.02 -3.23
C VAL A 145 9.53 -2.56 -2.90
N ALA A 146 10.30 -1.87 -2.06
CA ALA A 146 11.63 -2.31 -1.64
C ALA A 146 11.62 -3.63 -0.83
N ASN A 147 10.47 -4.01 -0.25
CA ASN A 147 10.32 -5.24 0.53
C ASN A 147 9.78 -6.42 -0.32
N ILE A 148 9.32 -6.19 -1.56
CA ILE A 148 8.65 -7.19 -2.42
C ILE A 148 9.54 -7.63 -3.62
N LEU A 149 10.69 -6.99 -3.83
CA LEU A 149 11.65 -7.28 -4.90
C LEU A 149 12.91 -7.93 -4.33
#